data_AF-A0A537IEI4-F1
#
_entry.id   AF-A0A537IEI4-F1
#
_cell.length_a   1.000
_cell.length_b   1.000
_cell.length_c   1.000
_cell.angle_alpha   90.00
_cell.angle_beta   90.00
_cell.angle_gamma   90.00
#
_symmetry.space_group_name_H-M   'P 1'
#
loop_
_entity.id
_entity.type
_entity.pdbx_description
1 polymer ?
#
loop_
_entity_poly.entity_id
_entity_poly.type
_entity_poly.pdbx_seq_one_letter_code
_entity_poly.pdbx_strand_id
1 'polypeptide(L)'
;MNQGKYVFSQLIGLISHKQFQTLVRRHNGDFKVKDFTCWKQFLCMALGQLTHRKSLSDTIICLKANADKTYHLGIGNVVSKSTLSRIDVFL
;
A
#
# COMPACT_ATOMS: atom_id res chain seq x y z
N MET A 1 6.47 25.39 -0.39
CA MET A 1 6.76 24.27 0.53
C MET A 1 6.25 22.98 -0.12
N ASN A 2 7.19 22.06 -0.40
CA ASN A 2 7.08 20.83 -1.22
C ASN A 2 6.11 20.91 -2.41
N GLN A 3 6.48 21.74 -3.41
CA GLN A 3 5.86 21.74 -4.74
C GLN A 3 6.36 20.54 -5.58
N GLY A 4 6.17 19.32 -5.09
CA GLY A 4 6.63 18.11 -5.77
C GLY A 4 5.98 16.83 -5.21
N LYS A 5 5.84 15.81 -6.08
CA LYS A 5 5.38 14.46 -5.70
C LYS A 5 6.24 13.92 -4.56
N TYR A 6 5.59 13.30 -3.56
CA TYR A 6 6.27 12.59 -2.47
C TYR A 6 7.34 11.63 -3.00
N VAL A 7 8.49 11.52 -2.32
CA VAL A 7 9.57 10.58 -2.67
C VAL A 7 9.05 9.16 -2.84
N PHE A 8 8.12 8.75 -1.98
CA PHE A 8 7.43 7.47 -2.11
C PHE A 8 6.66 7.34 -3.44
N SER A 9 5.92 8.37 -3.87
CA SER A 9 5.22 8.36 -5.16
C SER A 9 6.19 8.25 -6.34
N GLN A 10 7.40 8.83 -6.22
CA GLN A 10 8.45 8.69 -7.22
C GLN A 10 9.04 7.27 -7.24
N LEU A 11 9.33 6.68 -6.07
CA LEU A 11 9.81 5.31 -5.92
C LEU A 11 8.82 4.29 -6.48
N ILE A 12 7.54 4.44 -6.15
CA ILE A 12 6.46 3.61 -6.68
C ILE A 12 6.30 3.79 -8.19
N GLY A 13 6.60 4.99 -8.72
CA GLY A 13 6.63 5.25 -10.16
C GLY A 13 7.69 4.44 -10.91
N LEU A 14 8.74 3.95 -10.24
CA LEU A 14 9.72 3.03 -10.83
C LEU A 14 9.15 1.62 -11.01
N ILE A 15 8.10 1.27 -10.28
CA ILE A 15 7.47 -0.04 -10.33
C ILE A 15 6.39 -0.01 -11.40
N SER A 16 6.52 -0.88 -12.40
CA SER A 16 5.52 -0.99 -13.47
C SER A 16 4.21 -1.54 -12.90
N HIS A 17 3.20 -0.66 -12.79
CA HIS A 17 1.86 -1.04 -12.34
C HIS A 17 1.25 -2.17 -13.20
N LYS A 18 1.55 -2.19 -14.50
CA LYS A 18 1.11 -3.27 -15.41
C LYS A 18 1.71 -4.62 -15.02
N GLN A 19 3.02 -4.69 -14.77
CA GLN A 19 3.67 -5.94 -14.38
C GLN A 19 3.13 -6.45 -13.04
N PHE A 20 2.93 -5.53 -12.09
CA PHE A 20 2.31 -5.86 -10.81
C PHE A 20 0.89 -6.43 -11.00
N GLN A 21 0.05 -5.77 -11.81
CA GLN A 21 -1.30 -6.29 -12.10
C GLN A 21 -1.27 -7.66 -12.79
N THR A 22 -0.30 -7.92 -13.67
CA THR A 22 -0.12 -9.25 -14.29
C THR A 22 0.16 -10.32 -13.23
N LEU A 23 1.03 -10.03 -12.26
CA LEU A 23 1.31 -10.92 -11.12
C LEU A 23 0.07 -11.13 -10.26
N VAL A 24 -0.63 -10.07 -9.88
CA VAL A 24 -1.86 -10.15 -9.07
C VAL A 24 -2.91 -11.01 -9.77
N ARG A 25 -3.10 -10.84 -11.08
CA ARG A 25 -4.03 -11.67 -11.87
C ARG A 25 -3.58 -13.12 -11.95
N ARG A 26 -2.28 -13.37 -12.16
CA ARG A 26 -1.72 -14.73 -12.21
C ARG A 26 -1.94 -15.49 -10.91
N HIS A 27 -1.77 -14.82 -9.77
CA HIS A 27 -1.96 -15.41 -8.44
C HIS A 27 -3.38 -15.26 -7.91
N ASN A 28 -4.30 -14.70 -8.72
CA ASN A 28 -5.67 -14.40 -8.31
C ASN A 28 -5.73 -13.60 -6.98
N GLY A 29 -4.77 -12.70 -6.76
CA GLY A 29 -4.59 -12.01 -5.49
C GLY A 29 -5.69 -11.00 -5.16
N ASP A 30 -6.46 -10.57 -6.16
CA ASP A 30 -7.65 -9.75 -5.97
C ASP A 30 -8.96 -10.57 -5.84
N PHE A 31 -8.86 -11.89 -5.67
CA PHE A 31 -10.03 -12.75 -5.52
C PHE A 31 -10.74 -12.46 -4.19
N LYS A 32 -11.81 -11.65 -4.26
CA LYS A 32 -12.72 -11.19 -3.18
C LYS A 32 -12.43 -9.82 -2.55
N VAL A 33 -11.55 -8.99 -3.12
CA VAL A 33 -11.38 -7.61 -2.64
C VAL A 33 -12.31 -6.64 -3.37
N LYS A 34 -13.12 -5.90 -2.60
CA LYS A 34 -14.06 -4.88 -3.12
C LYS A 34 -13.42 -3.48 -3.17
N ASP A 35 -12.87 -3.02 -2.05
CA ASP A 35 -12.42 -1.62 -1.90
C ASP A 35 -10.89 -1.48 -1.75
N PHE A 36 -10.20 -2.57 -1.42
CA PHE A 36 -8.78 -2.58 -1.10
C PHE A 36 -8.01 -3.56 -1.98
N THR A 37 -7.47 -3.07 -3.09
CA THR A 37 -6.73 -3.90 -4.05
C THR A 37 -5.37 -4.33 -3.51
N CYS A 38 -4.82 -5.42 -4.05
CA CYS A 38 -3.47 -5.88 -3.76
C CYS A 38 -2.40 -4.77 -4.01
N TRP A 39 -2.68 -3.83 -4.92
CA TRP A 39 -1.85 -2.65 -5.10
C TRP A 39 -1.82 -1.75 -3.87
N LYS A 40 -2.97 -1.43 -3.27
CA LYS A 40 -2.99 -0.60 -2.04
C LYS A 40 -2.32 -1.33 -0.88
N GLN A 41 -2.45 -2.66 -0.80
CA GLN A 41 -1.73 -3.47 0.18
C GLN A 41 -0.22 -3.36 0.00
N PHE A 42 0.26 -3.55 -1.23
CA PHE A 42 1.66 -3.41 -1.57
C PHE A 42 2.22 -2.03 -1.18
N LEU A 43 1.48 -0.96 -1.48
CA LEU A 43 1.87 0.41 -1.08
C LEU A 43 1.97 0.56 0.44
N CYS A 44 1.00 0.04 1.19
CA CYS A 44 1.04 0.07 2.66
C CYS A 44 2.26 -0.68 3.22
N MET A 45 2.57 -1.87 2.69
CA MET A 45 3.71 -2.66 3.13
C MET A 45 5.04 -1.99 2.75
N ALA A 46 5.17 -1.49 1.52
CA ALA A 46 6.35 -0.76 1.08
C ALA A 46 6.61 0.47 1.94
N LEU A 47 5.57 1.22 2.31
CA LEU A 47 5.69 2.36 3.21
C LEU A 47 6.11 1.92 4.63
N GLY A 48 5.56 0.82 5.14
CA GLY A 48 5.95 0.23 6.42
C GLY A 48 7.44 -0.12 6.47
N GLN A 49 7.95 -0.77 5.42
CA GLN A 49 9.37 -1.11 5.29
C GLN A 49 10.25 0.14 5.23
N LEU A 50 9.88 1.13 4.40
CA LEU A 50 10.63 2.39 4.27
C LEU A 50 10.62 3.23 5.55
N THR A 51 9.61 3.08 6.39
CA THR A 51 9.51 3.77 7.70
C THR A 51 10.06 2.92 8.85
N HIS A 52 10.77 1.82 8.55
CA HIS A 52 11.35 0.89 9.52
C HIS A 52 10.34 0.35 10.55
N ARG A 53 9.07 0.18 10.15
CA ARG A 53 8.03 -0.36 11.03
C ARG A 53 8.13 -1.88 11.04
N LYS A 54 8.35 -2.45 12.23
CA LYS A 54 8.53 -3.89 12.45
C LYS A 54 7.22 -4.67 12.47
N SER A 55 6.08 -3.98 12.62
CA SER A 55 4.75 -4.62 12.69
C SER A 55 3.78 -4.03 11.67
N LEU A 56 2.88 -4.89 11.21
CA LEU A 56 1.70 -4.48 10.43
C LEU A 56 0.82 -3.50 11.23
N SER A 57 0.70 -3.72 12.54
CA SER A 57 -0.05 -2.83 13.43
C SER A 57 0.57 -1.43 13.44
N ASP A 58 1.90 -1.36 13.60
CA ASP A 58 2.63 -0.09 13.65
C ASP A 58 2.54 0.66 12.33
N THR A 59 2.60 -0.08 11.22
CA THR A 59 2.43 0.47 9.88
C THR A 59 1.05 1.11 9.72
N ILE A 60 -0.01 0.44 10.18
CA ILE A 60 -1.37 0.96 10.12
C ILE A 60 -1.59 2.16 11.04
N ILE A 61 -1.04 2.13 12.25
CA ILE A 61 -1.10 3.26 13.18
C ILE A 61 -0.39 4.48 12.56
N CYS A 62 0.79 4.28 11.97
CA CYS A 62 1.54 5.31 11.27
C CYS A 62 0.75 5.88 10.07
N LEU A 63 0.13 5.00 9.27
CA LEU A 63 -0.74 5.36 8.14
C LEU A 63 -1.95 6.17 8.60
N LYS A 64 -2.61 5.75 9.69
CA LYS A 64 -3.76 6.47 10.29
C LYS A 64 -3.36 7.85 10.80
N ALA A 65 -2.22 7.94 11.48
CA ALA A 65 -1.69 9.20 12.00
C ALA A 65 -1.28 10.18 10.88
N ASN A 66 -1.03 9.69 9.66
CA ASN A 66 -0.65 10.51 8.51
C ASN A 66 -1.69 10.44 7.38
N ALA A 67 -2.96 10.13 7.68
CA ALA A 67 -4.02 9.88 6.70
C ALA A 67 -4.10 10.94 5.58
N ASP A 68 -3.93 12.22 5.93
CA ASP A 68 -3.94 13.35 4.99
C ASP A 68 -2.83 13.25 3.94
N LYS A 69 -1.65 12.76 4.31
CA LYS A 69 -0.51 12.55 3.40
C LYS A 69 -0.71 11.27 2.59
N THR A 70 -1.39 10.27 3.16
CA THR A 70 -1.62 8.96 2.55
C THR A 70 -2.48 9.03 1.29
N TYR A 71 -3.41 9.98 1.25
CA TYR A 71 -4.18 10.28 0.04
C TYR A 71 -3.26 10.69 -1.12
N HIS A 72 -2.32 11.60 -0.87
CA HIS A 72 -1.35 12.05 -1.86
C HIS A 72 -0.26 11.01 -2.20
N LEU A 73 -0.11 9.97 -1.39
CA LEU A 73 0.77 8.82 -1.63
C LEU A 73 0.13 7.77 -2.56
N GLY A 74 -1.14 7.92 -2.93
CA GLY A 74 -1.86 6.99 -3.81
C GLY A 74 -2.48 5.78 -3.10
N ILE A 75 -2.45 5.76 -1.76
CA ILE A 75 -3.06 4.71 -0.93
C ILE A 75 -4.54 5.04 -0.68
N GLY A 76 -4.89 6.31 -0.58
CA GLY A 76 -6.25 6.78 -0.32
C GLY A 76 -6.63 6.62 1.15
N ASN A 77 -7.84 6.10 1.41
CA ASN A 77 -8.35 5.90 2.77
C ASN A 77 -7.58 4.80 3.51
N VAL A 78 -7.23 5.10 4.76
CA VAL A 78 -6.52 4.15 5.63
C VAL A 78 -7.47 3.02 6.03
N VAL A 79 -7.11 1.80 5.65
CA VAL A 79 -7.89 0.58 5.93
C VAL A 79 -7.60 -0.01 7.30
N SER A 80 -8.52 -0.88 7.76
CA SER A 80 -8.37 -1.63 9.00
C SER A 80 -7.30 -2.73 8.87
N LYS A 81 -6.72 -3.12 10.02
CA LYS A 81 -5.74 -4.22 10.10
C LYS A 81 -6.28 -5.54 9.57
N SER A 82 -7.54 -5.84 9.81
CA SER A 82 -8.16 -7.07 9.35
C SER A 82 -8.28 -7.15 7.82
N THR A 83 -8.41 -6.01 7.12
CA THR A 83 -8.36 -5.99 5.65
C THR A 83 -6.95 -6.26 5.14
N LEU A 84 -5.93 -5.70 5.81
CA LEU A 84 -4.54 -5.84 5.38
C LEU A 84 -3.96 -7.23 5.66
N SER A 85 -4.38 -7.87 6.76
CA SER A 85 -3.99 -9.25 7.10
C SER A 85 -4.74 -10.34 6.32
N ARG A 86 -5.93 -10.04 5.78
CA ARG A 86 -6.74 -11.04 5.06
C ARG A 86 -6.23 -11.29 3.65
N ILE A 87 -5.48 -10.35 3.08
CA ILE A 87 -4.94 -10.48 1.73
C ILE A 87 -3.58 -11.18 1.86
N ASP A 88 -3.61 -12.50 2.01
CA ASP A 88 -2.41 -13.35 1.98
C ASP A 88 -1.92 -13.53 0.53
N VAL A 89 -1.38 -12.46 -0.06
CA VAL A 89 -0.77 -12.52 -1.40
C VAL A 89 0.76 -12.43 -1.33
N PHE A 90 1.33 -12.16 -0.15
CA PHE A 90 2.76 -11.94 0.03
C PHE A 90 3.37 -12.63 1.28
N LEU A 91 2.68 -13.64 1.84
CA LEU A 91 3.22 -14.56 2.84
C LEU A 91 3.06 -16.00 2.35
#